data_AF-A0A250XCI6-F1
#
_entry.id   AF-A0A250XCI6-F1
#
_cell.length_a   1.000
_cell.length_b   1.000
_cell.length_c   1.000
_cell.angle_alpha   90.00
_cell.angle_beta   90.00
_cell.angle_gamma   90.00
#
_symmetry.space_group_name_H-M   'P 1'
#
loop_
_entity.id
_entity.type
_entity.pdbx_description
1 polymer ?
#
loop_
_entity_poly.entity_id
_entity_poly.type
_entity_poly.pdbx_seq_one_letter_code
_entity_poly.pdbx_strand_id
1 'polypeptide(L)'
;MYLIRLKESLSCQSISTYAWGCLRQISTSLKTQDDGSGTNYIDLPGGKVPLTGNLTFIGGPLQGPRIATYRTIDMTGRPVDGAHVPNNLDREISIKIYKTMATLQTMDTLFYEAQRQGRFSFYLTSQGEEATTVGSAAALHPEDIVFAQYREQGVLLWRGYTLAQFFNQVRASNS
;
A
#
# COMPACT_ATOMS: atom_id res chain seq x y z
N MET A 1 27.22 41.07 -13.15
CA MET A 1 26.31 41.00 -14.31
C MET A 1 26.91 40.01 -15.29
N TYR A 2 26.79 38.70 -15.05
CA TYR A 2 25.73 37.83 -15.55
C TYR A 2 25.78 36.53 -14.74
N LEU A 3 24.71 36.18 -14.00
CA LEU A 3 24.38 34.80 -13.56
C LEU A 3 23.02 34.79 -12.84
N ILE A 4 22.01 35.42 -13.46
CA ILE A 4 20.60 35.34 -13.04
C ILE A 4 19.75 35.32 -14.32
N ARG A 5 19.57 34.14 -14.90
CA ARG A 5 18.42 33.70 -15.75
C ARG A 5 18.77 32.44 -16.50
N LEU A 6 17.81 31.52 -16.59
CA LEU A 6 17.76 30.25 -17.33
C LEU A 6 18.01 28.98 -16.50
N LYS A 7 16.98 28.56 -15.73
CA LYS A 7 16.18 27.36 -16.07
C LYS A 7 15.19 27.09 -14.93
N GLU A 8 14.08 27.81 -14.98
CA GLU A 8 12.95 27.68 -14.04
C GLU A 8 11.73 27.02 -14.71
N SER A 9 11.91 26.24 -15.78
CA SER A 9 10.76 25.82 -16.61
C SER A 9 10.72 24.35 -17.07
N LEU A 10 11.57 23.44 -16.56
CA LEU A 10 11.61 22.06 -17.09
C LEU A 10 11.42 20.90 -16.10
N SER A 11 11.25 21.12 -14.79
CA SER A 11 11.08 19.98 -13.86
C SER A 11 9.64 19.60 -13.54
N CYS A 12 8.64 20.41 -13.91
CA CYS A 12 7.27 20.23 -13.43
C CYS A 12 6.40 19.30 -14.31
N GLN A 13 6.79 19.07 -15.58
CA GLN A 13 5.95 18.27 -16.51
C GLN A 13 6.32 16.79 -16.61
N SER A 14 7.51 16.35 -16.19
CA SER A 14 7.87 14.92 -16.33
C SER A 14 7.55 14.08 -15.09
N ILE A 15 7.62 14.66 -13.89
CA ILE A 15 7.39 13.93 -12.62
C ILE A 15 5.91 13.48 -12.50
N SER A 16 4.97 14.28 -13.01
CA SER A 16 3.55 13.91 -13.04
C SER A 16 3.24 12.74 -13.99
N THR A 17 4.08 12.46 -14.98
CA THR A 17 3.75 11.46 -16.01
C THR A 17 4.26 10.07 -15.65
N TYR A 18 5.41 9.97 -14.96
CA TYR A 18 5.99 8.68 -14.58
C TYR A 18 5.33 8.05 -13.35
N ALA A 19 4.98 8.85 -12.33
CA ALA A 19 4.28 8.36 -11.14
C ALA A 19 2.85 7.88 -11.49
N TRP A 20 2.15 8.64 -12.34
CA TRP A 20 0.84 8.23 -12.84
C TRP A 20 0.94 7.08 -13.84
N GLY A 21 2.00 6.99 -14.64
CA GLY A 21 2.22 5.89 -15.58
C GLY A 21 2.34 4.52 -14.91
N CYS A 22 3.12 4.43 -13.82
CA CYS A 22 3.31 3.16 -13.10
C CYS A 22 2.05 2.72 -12.33
N LEU A 23 1.35 3.67 -11.68
CA LEU A 23 0.03 3.42 -11.06
C LEU A 23 -1.02 3.00 -12.08
N ARG A 24 -1.01 3.59 -13.29
CA ARG A 24 -1.94 3.25 -14.37
C ARG A 24 -1.68 1.85 -14.92
N GLN A 25 -0.41 1.42 -14.99
CA GLN A 25 -0.03 0.12 -15.55
C GLN A 25 -0.38 -1.05 -14.62
N ILE A 26 -0.28 -0.87 -13.30
CA ILE A 26 -0.73 -1.85 -12.30
C ILE A 26 -2.27 -1.91 -12.26
N SER A 27 -2.93 -0.75 -12.33
CA SER A 27 -4.41 -0.67 -12.34
C SER A 27 -5.06 -1.37 -13.52
N THR A 28 -4.42 -1.39 -14.71
CA THR A 28 -5.00 -2.05 -15.90
C THR A 28 -5.04 -3.58 -15.84
N SER A 29 -4.23 -4.24 -15.00
CA SER A 29 -4.13 -5.71 -15.00
C SER A 29 -5.12 -6.40 -14.06
N LEU A 30 -5.65 -5.72 -13.04
CA LEU A 30 -6.54 -6.31 -12.04
C LEU A 30 -8.02 -6.11 -12.40
N LYS A 31 -8.43 -6.49 -13.61
CA LYS A 31 -9.85 -6.52 -13.96
C LYS A 31 -10.49 -7.72 -13.28
N THR A 32 -11.49 -7.48 -12.43
CA THR A 32 -12.42 -8.54 -12.03
C THR A 32 -13.25 -8.89 -13.26
N GLN A 33 -13.09 -10.11 -13.76
CA GLN A 33 -13.87 -10.62 -14.89
C GLN A 33 -14.85 -11.65 -14.38
N ASP A 34 -16.10 -11.48 -14.79
CA ASP A 34 -17.17 -12.46 -14.62
C ASP A 34 -17.24 -13.28 -15.91
N ASP A 35 -16.95 -14.57 -15.79
CA ASP A 35 -16.93 -15.56 -16.86
C ASP A 35 -18.32 -16.16 -17.13
N GLY A 36 -19.40 -15.54 -16.61
CA GLY A 36 -20.77 -15.96 -16.84
C GLY A 36 -21.16 -17.24 -16.07
N SER A 37 -20.25 -17.73 -15.24
CA SER A 37 -20.42 -18.86 -14.30
C SER A 37 -20.83 -18.40 -12.89
N GLY A 38 -20.86 -17.08 -12.65
CA GLY A 38 -21.21 -16.48 -11.35
C GLY A 38 -20.05 -16.41 -10.36
N THR A 39 -18.85 -16.87 -10.72
CA THR A 39 -17.64 -16.78 -9.89
C THR A 39 -16.72 -15.66 -10.37
N ASN A 40 -16.50 -14.65 -9.52
CA ASN A 40 -15.58 -13.56 -9.86
C ASN A 40 -14.11 -14.01 -9.76
N TYR A 41 -13.27 -13.69 -10.75
CA TYR A 41 -11.84 -14.00 -10.75
C TYR A 41 -10.96 -12.75 -10.85
N ILE A 42 -9.75 -12.83 -10.29
CA ILE A 42 -8.65 -11.90 -10.57
C ILE A 42 -7.66 -12.58 -11.50
N ASP A 43 -7.33 -11.93 -12.62
CA ASP A 43 -6.27 -12.36 -13.52
C ASP A 43 -4.92 -11.85 -13.02
N LEU A 44 -4.13 -12.75 -12.44
CA LEU A 44 -2.78 -12.48 -12.00
C LEU A 44 -1.81 -13.06 -13.04
N PRO A 45 -0.58 -12.53 -13.16
CA PRO A 45 0.41 -13.05 -14.12
C PRO A 45 0.73 -14.56 -13.93
N GLY A 46 0.44 -15.12 -12.76
CA GLY A 46 0.55 -16.56 -12.47
C GLY A 46 -0.71 -17.39 -12.80
N GLY A 47 -1.76 -16.78 -13.36
CA GLY A 47 -3.04 -17.40 -13.70
C GLY A 47 -4.22 -16.84 -12.91
N LYS A 48 -5.43 -17.27 -13.31
CA LYS A 48 -6.70 -16.82 -12.73
C LYS A 48 -6.86 -17.34 -11.29
N VAL A 49 -7.25 -16.46 -10.39
CA VAL A 49 -7.50 -16.78 -8.98
C VAL A 49 -8.96 -16.48 -8.62
N PRO A 50 -9.72 -17.45 -8.08
CA PRO A 50 -11.10 -17.21 -7.68
C PRO A 50 -11.17 -16.25 -6.50
N LEU A 51 -12.20 -15.40 -6.46
CA LEU A 51 -12.51 -14.55 -5.33
C LEU A 51 -13.53 -15.19 -4.40
N THR A 52 -13.38 -14.98 -3.10
CA THR A 52 -14.38 -15.36 -2.11
C THR A 52 -14.64 -14.21 -1.12
N GLY A 53 -15.91 -13.97 -0.81
CA GLY A 53 -16.34 -13.06 0.26
C GLY A 53 -16.48 -13.75 1.63
N ASN A 54 -16.40 -15.08 1.66
CA ASN A 54 -16.54 -15.90 2.86
C ASN A 54 -15.21 -16.60 3.19
N LEU A 55 -14.78 -16.47 4.44
CA LEU A 55 -13.55 -17.08 4.93
C LEU A 55 -13.88 -18.49 5.44
N THR A 56 -13.45 -19.50 4.68
CA THR A 56 -13.63 -20.92 5.03
C THR A 56 -12.27 -21.56 5.29
N PHE A 57 -12.12 -22.23 6.43
CA PHE A 57 -10.90 -22.97 6.73
C PHE A 57 -10.85 -24.26 5.89
N ILE A 58 -9.77 -24.46 5.14
CA ILE A 58 -9.55 -25.68 4.35
C ILE A 58 -8.79 -26.67 5.24
N GLY A 59 -9.51 -27.60 5.87
CA GLY A 59 -8.95 -28.60 6.77
C GLY A 59 -8.36 -29.85 6.09
N GLY A 60 -8.07 -29.82 4.79
CA GLY A 60 -7.66 -30.98 3.99
C GLY A 60 -6.90 -30.63 2.71
N PRO A 61 -6.60 -31.62 1.84
CA PRO A 61 -5.92 -31.36 0.56
C PRO A 61 -6.76 -30.43 -0.32
N LEU A 62 -6.08 -29.56 -1.08
CA LEU A 62 -6.72 -28.57 -1.93
C LEU A 62 -7.63 -29.26 -2.96
N GLN A 63 -8.91 -28.90 -2.94
CA GLN A 63 -9.95 -29.46 -3.82
C GLN A 63 -9.97 -28.78 -5.21
N GLY A 64 -9.17 -27.73 -5.40
CA GLY A 64 -9.06 -26.98 -6.64
C GLY A 64 -7.63 -26.54 -6.94
N PRO A 65 -7.38 -25.92 -8.11
CA PRO A 65 -6.03 -25.59 -8.56
C PRO A 65 -5.36 -24.50 -7.73
N ARG A 66 -6.12 -23.62 -7.08
CA ARG A 66 -5.63 -22.49 -6.28
C ARG A 66 -6.56 -22.19 -5.10
N ILE A 67 -5.99 -21.63 -4.03
CA ILE A 67 -6.74 -21.06 -2.90
C ILE A 67 -7.42 -19.77 -3.37
N ALA A 68 -8.69 -19.60 -3.01
CA ALA A 68 -9.45 -18.39 -3.35
C ALA A 68 -8.97 -17.19 -2.54
N THR A 69 -8.90 -16.02 -3.17
CA THR A 69 -8.50 -14.77 -2.54
C THR A 69 -9.68 -14.15 -1.82
N TYR A 70 -9.51 -13.88 -0.53
CA TYR A 70 -10.50 -13.17 0.27
C TYR A 70 -10.58 -11.70 -0.11
N ARG A 71 -11.78 -11.18 -0.35
CA ARG A 71 -12.00 -9.77 -0.71
C ARG A 71 -13.28 -9.23 -0.05
N THR A 72 -13.16 -8.07 0.58
CA THR A 72 -14.29 -7.38 1.25
C THR A 72 -14.82 -6.19 0.46
N ILE A 73 -13.94 -5.43 -0.20
CA ILE A 73 -14.29 -4.23 -0.95
C ILE A 73 -13.85 -4.34 -2.42
N ASP A 74 -14.63 -3.76 -3.31
CA ASP A 74 -14.35 -3.67 -4.73
C ASP A 74 -13.35 -2.53 -5.06
N MET A 75 -13.00 -2.35 -6.33
CA MET A 75 -12.07 -1.29 -6.76
C MET A 75 -12.68 0.12 -6.67
N THR A 76 -13.99 0.22 -6.52
CA THR A 76 -14.72 1.48 -6.35
C THR A 76 -14.92 1.85 -4.89
N GLY A 77 -14.47 0.98 -3.96
CA GLY A 77 -14.66 1.14 -2.52
C GLY A 77 -16.04 0.70 -2.01
N ARG A 78 -16.82 -0.02 -2.82
CA ARG A 78 -18.10 -0.61 -2.40
C ARG A 78 -17.88 -2.00 -1.81
N PRO A 79 -18.66 -2.42 -0.80
CA PRO A 79 -18.58 -3.77 -0.28
C PRO A 79 -18.98 -4.79 -1.36
N VAL A 80 -18.28 -5.91 -1.40
CA VAL A 80 -18.61 -7.03 -2.30
C VAL A 80 -19.84 -7.75 -1.76
N ASP A 81 -20.78 -8.11 -2.64
CA ASP A 81 -22.02 -8.79 -2.26
C ASP A 81 -21.72 -10.11 -1.53
N GLY A 82 -22.32 -10.27 -0.34
CA GLY A 82 -22.13 -11.44 0.51
C GLY A 82 -20.78 -11.52 1.23
N ALA A 83 -19.93 -10.49 1.12
CA ALA A 83 -18.68 -10.44 1.88
C ALA A 83 -18.92 -10.01 3.34
N HIS A 84 -18.15 -10.61 4.26
CA HIS A 84 -18.18 -10.20 5.66
C HIS A 84 -17.44 -8.87 5.84
N VAL A 85 -18.18 -7.76 5.85
CA VAL A 85 -17.65 -6.45 6.23
C VAL A 85 -17.72 -6.33 7.75
N PRO A 86 -16.62 -6.00 8.45
CA PRO A 86 -16.68 -5.72 9.87
C PRO A 86 -17.56 -4.48 10.10
N ASN A 87 -18.79 -4.70 10.60
CA ASN A 87 -19.79 -3.64 10.78
C ASN A 87 -19.45 -2.61 11.88
N ASN A 88 -18.32 -2.79 12.57
CA ASN A 88 -17.98 -2.09 13.81
C ASN A 88 -16.69 -1.25 13.71
N LEU A 89 -16.21 -0.95 12.49
CA LEU A 89 -15.02 -0.11 12.32
C LEU A 89 -15.39 1.35 12.60
N ASP A 90 -14.90 1.86 13.73
CA ASP A 90 -15.17 3.24 14.12
C ASP A 90 -14.64 4.22 13.06
N ARG A 91 -15.34 5.35 12.92
CA ARG A 91 -15.00 6.39 11.94
C ARG A 91 -13.62 6.96 12.22
N GLU A 92 -13.25 7.13 13.49
CA GLU A 92 -11.95 7.69 13.86
C GLU A 92 -10.81 6.76 13.46
N ILE A 93 -10.98 5.45 13.69
CA ILE A 93 -10.03 4.42 13.27
C ILE A 93 -9.90 4.41 11.75
N SER A 94 -11.02 4.47 11.02
CA SER A 94 -11.03 4.48 9.56
C SER A 94 -10.27 5.69 8.99
N ILE A 95 -10.49 6.88 9.57
CA ILE A 95 -9.77 8.09 9.21
C ILE A 95 -8.28 7.96 9.55
N LYS A 96 -7.94 7.38 10.70
CA LYS A 96 -6.55 7.16 11.10
C LYS A 96 -5.85 6.25 10.10
N ILE A 97 -6.46 5.12 9.70
CA ILE A 97 -5.90 4.18 8.72
C ILE A 97 -5.60 4.90 7.40
N TYR A 98 -6.57 5.66 6.89
CA TYR A 98 -6.41 6.42 5.66
C TYR A 98 -5.27 7.46 5.76
N LYS A 99 -5.24 8.23 6.85
CA LYS A 99 -4.18 9.23 7.08
C LYS A 99 -2.81 8.59 7.19
N THR A 100 -2.69 7.43 7.84
CA THR A 100 -1.42 6.70 7.95
C THR A 100 -0.94 6.23 6.58
N MET A 101 -1.81 5.65 5.74
CA MET A 101 -1.45 5.24 4.37
C MET A 101 -1.02 6.44 3.50
N ALA A 102 -1.76 7.55 3.54
CA ALA A 102 -1.41 8.76 2.78
C ALA A 102 -0.08 9.39 3.25
N THR A 103 0.16 9.35 4.57
CA THR A 103 1.41 9.85 5.17
C THR A 103 2.59 8.99 4.75
N LEU A 104 2.43 7.65 4.77
CA LEU A 104 3.44 6.70 4.30
C LEU A 104 3.83 6.95 2.85
N GLN A 105 2.84 7.09 1.95
CA GLN A 105 3.08 7.39 0.53
C GLN A 105 3.84 8.71 0.32
N THR A 106 3.47 9.74 1.09
CA THR A 106 4.12 11.06 1.02
C THR A 106 5.57 10.98 1.51
N MET A 107 5.80 10.32 2.65
CA MET A 107 7.14 10.10 3.20
C MET A 107 8.03 9.32 2.21
N ASP A 108 7.51 8.23 1.63
CA ASP A 108 8.22 7.41 0.66
C ASP A 108 8.66 8.22 -0.56
N THR A 109 7.77 9.06 -1.09
CA THR A 109 8.08 9.92 -2.23
C THR A 109 9.19 10.92 -1.89
N LEU A 110 9.11 11.56 -0.72
CA LEU A 110 10.10 12.53 -0.28
C LEU A 110 11.47 11.89 -0.04
N PHE A 111 11.52 10.73 0.62
CA PHE A 111 12.77 10.06 0.96
C PHE A 111 13.42 9.44 -0.26
N TYR A 112 12.62 8.95 -1.21
CA TYR A 112 13.10 8.51 -2.52
C TYR A 112 13.77 9.66 -3.29
N GLU A 113 13.13 10.82 -3.39
CA GLU A 113 13.74 11.97 -4.07
C GLU A 113 14.99 12.50 -3.35
N ALA A 114 14.98 12.51 -2.01
CA ALA A 114 16.15 12.87 -1.22
C ALA A 114 17.32 11.90 -1.42
N GLN A 115 17.05 10.60 -1.55
CA GLN A 115 18.04 9.59 -1.88
C GLN A 115 18.64 9.81 -3.28
N ARG A 116 17.82 10.19 -4.27
CA ARG A 116 18.30 10.56 -5.62
C ARG A 116 19.16 11.83 -5.64
N GLN A 117 18.99 12.71 -4.66
CA GLN A 117 19.86 13.88 -4.45
C GLN A 117 21.12 13.56 -3.63
N GLY A 118 21.33 12.31 -3.24
CA GLY A 118 22.49 11.89 -2.44
C GLY A 118 22.42 12.33 -0.97
N ARG A 119 21.24 12.71 -0.45
CA ARG A 119 21.06 13.10 0.95
C ARG A 119 21.07 11.90 1.90
N PHE A 120 20.76 10.71 1.40
CA PHE A 120 20.85 9.43 2.11
C PHE A 120 21.50 8.38 1.21
N SER A 121 22.21 7.42 1.81
CA SER A 121 22.88 6.34 1.08
C SER A 121 21.92 5.27 0.58
N PHE A 122 20.85 4.99 1.32
CA PHE A 122 19.94 3.87 1.02
C PHE A 122 18.52 4.13 1.52
N TYR A 123 17.53 3.89 0.67
CA TYR A 123 16.11 3.93 1.04
C TYR A 123 15.29 2.98 0.15
N LEU A 124 14.29 2.33 0.73
CA LEU A 124 13.38 1.39 0.05
C LEU A 124 11.95 1.87 0.25
N THR A 125 11.21 2.05 -0.85
CA THR A 125 9.81 2.50 -0.84
C THR A 125 8.86 1.33 -0.61
N SER A 126 7.74 1.55 0.06
CA SER A 126 6.67 0.56 0.29
C SER A 126 5.42 0.80 -0.57
N GLN A 127 5.61 1.45 -1.72
CA GLN A 127 4.50 1.82 -2.62
C GLN A 127 3.70 0.61 -3.07
N GLY A 128 2.39 0.63 -2.82
CA GLY A 128 1.46 -0.45 -3.14
C GLY A 128 1.26 -1.50 -2.04
N GLU A 129 2.01 -1.41 -0.93
CA GLU A 129 1.91 -2.32 0.22
C GLU A 129 1.37 -1.62 1.49
N GLU A 130 0.87 -0.38 1.35
CA GLU A 130 0.41 0.46 2.46
C GLU A 130 -0.80 -0.15 3.17
N ALA A 131 -1.76 -0.68 2.39
CA ALA A 131 -2.97 -1.30 2.93
C ALA A 131 -2.64 -2.57 3.74
N THR A 132 -1.68 -3.37 3.28
CA THR A 132 -1.26 -4.59 3.97
C THR A 132 -0.58 -4.28 5.30
N THR A 133 0.35 -3.32 5.30
CA THR A 133 1.12 -2.97 6.50
C THR A 133 0.26 -2.22 7.53
N VAL A 134 -0.50 -1.20 7.12
CA VAL A 134 -1.35 -0.43 8.03
C VAL A 134 -2.58 -1.23 8.46
N GLY A 135 -3.19 -1.99 7.56
CA GLY A 135 -4.37 -2.81 7.86
C GLY A 135 -4.07 -3.93 8.85
N SER A 136 -2.93 -4.63 8.69
CA SER A 136 -2.49 -5.63 9.66
C SER A 136 -2.15 -5.00 11.01
N ALA A 137 -1.46 -3.85 11.03
CA ALA A 137 -1.15 -3.13 12.26
C ALA A 137 -2.40 -2.63 13.01
N ALA A 138 -3.45 -2.24 12.28
CA ALA A 138 -4.71 -1.79 12.86
C ALA A 138 -5.53 -2.94 13.49
N ALA A 139 -5.30 -4.18 13.04
CA ALA A 139 -5.94 -5.36 13.61
C ALA A 139 -5.24 -5.88 14.89
N LEU A 140 -4.00 -5.47 15.14
CA LEU A 140 -3.20 -5.87 16.31
C LEU A 140 -3.47 -4.99 17.54
N HIS A 141 -3.25 -5.55 18.72
CA HIS A 141 -3.23 -4.79 19.96
C HIS A 141 -1.92 -3.98 20.06
N PRO A 142 -1.90 -2.80 20.72
CA PRO A 142 -0.68 -2.00 20.90
C PRO A 142 0.49 -2.76 21.54
N GLU A 143 0.18 -3.71 22.43
CA GLU A 143 1.17 -4.52 23.17
C GLU A 143 1.72 -5.71 22.36
N ASP A 144 1.16 -6.01 21.19
CA ASP A 144 1.61 -7.15 20.40
C ASP A 144 3.01 -6.89 19.84
N ILE A 145 3.86 -7.91 19.85
CA ILE A 145 5.21 -7.82 19.30
C ILE A 145 5.14 -7.95 17.78
N VAL A 146 5.70 -6.98 17.05
CA VAL A 146 5.82 -7.02 15.59
C VAL A 146 7.29 -7.15 15.21
N PHE A 147 7.61 -8.20 14.46
CA PHE A 147 8.90 -8.36 13.81
C PHE A 147 8.82 -7.77 12.41
N ALA A 148 9.32 -6.55 12.26
CA ALA A 148 9.21 -5.81 11.01
C ALA A 148 10.39 -6.05 10.07
N GLN A 149 10.11 -6.25 8.78
CA GLN A 149 11.11 -6.23 7.72
C GLN A 149 11.27 -4.80 7.14
N TYR A 150 12.18 -4.62 6.17
CA TYR A 150 12.60 -3.32 5.63
C TYR A 150 11.51 -2.52 4.86
N ARG A 151 10.31 -3.08 4.61
CA ARG A 151 9.17 -2.40 3.96
C ARG A 151 7.97 -2.17 4.87
N GLU A 152 8.09 -2.43 6.17
CA GLU A 152 6.95 -2.39 7.10
C GLU A 152 6.83 -1.07 7.87
N GLN A 153 7.26 0.03 7.24
CA GLN A 153 7.29 1.37 7.83
C GLN A 153 5.88 1.84 8.23
N GLY A 154 4.84 1.36 7.53
CA GLY A 154 3.44 1.63 7.86
C GLY A 154 3.03 1.18 9.27
N VAL A 155 3.61 0.08 9.79
CA VAL A 155 3.32 -0.41 11.14
C VAL A 155 3.87 0.54 12.19
N LEU A 156 5.10 1.04 11.98
CA LEU A 156 5.75 1.99 12.88
C LEU A 156 5.00 3.34 12.89
N LEU A 157 4.59 3.85 11.73
CA LEU A 157 3.75 5.05 11.65
C LEU A 157 2.41 4.87 12.38
N TRP A 158 1.76 3.71 12.25
CA TRP A 158 0.51 3.41 12.96
C TRP A 158 0.67 3.45 14.49
N ARG A 159 1.81 2.96 14.99
CA ARG A 159 2.18 2.92 16.41
C ARG A 159 2.73 4.24 16.96
N GLY A 160 2.73 5.32 16.16
CA GLY A 160 3.10 6.66 16.61
C GLY A 160 4.57 7.02 16.42
N TYR A 161 5.33 6.22 15.65
CA TYR A 161 6.68 6.59 15.25
C TYR A 161 6.63 7.83 14.36
N THR A 162 7.39 8.86 14.73
CA THR A 162 7.32 10.17 14.08
C THR A 162 8.17 10.21 12.81
N LEU A 163 7.81 11.08 11.87
CA LEU A 163 8.60 11.32 10.65
C LEU A 163 10.03 11.77 10.95
N ALA A 164 10.23 12.54 12.03
CA ALA A 164 11.55 12.97 12.47
C ALA A 164 12.41 11.77 12.90
N GLN A 165 11.84 10.81 13.64
CA GLN A 165 12.54 9.58 14.01
C GLN A 165 12.88 8.71 12.79
N PHE A 166 12.00 8.64 11.78
CA PHE A 166 12.33 7.98 10.50
C PHE A 166 13.50 8.65 9.79
N PHE A 167 13.45 9.97 9.67
CA PHE A 167 14.53 10.73 9.05
C PHE A 167 15.86 10.54 9.76
N ASN A 168 15.85 10.59 11.10
CA ASN A 168 17.03 10.39 11.92
C ASN A 168 17.62 8.98 11.77
N GLN A 169 16.78 7.96 11.66
CA GLN A 169 17.21 6.59 11.41
C GLN A 169 17.89 6.45 10.05
N VAL A 170 17.27 6.97 8.99
CA VAL A 170 17.80 6.89 7.62
C VAL A 170 19.09 7.71 7.46
N ARG A 171 19.22 8.82 8.20
CA ARG A 171 20.42 9.67 8.21
C ARG A 171 21.51 9.16 9.17
N ALA A 172 21.23 8.15 9.99
CA ALA A 172 22.10 7.68 11.07
C ALA A 172 22.54 8.82 12.01
N SER A 173 21.58 9.60 12.53
CA SER A 173 21.86 10.78 13.33
C SER A 173 20.99 10.90 14.58
N ASN A 174 21.59 11.31 15.69
CA ASN A 174 20.90 11.56 16.96
C ASN A 174 20.67 13.08 17.14
N SER A 175 19.58 13.64 16.62
CA SER A 175 19.17 15.04 16.92
C SER A 175 17.68 15.23 16.72
#